data_AF-A0A317ITH2-F1
#
_entry.id   AF-A0A317ITH2-F1
#
_cell.length_a   1.000
_cell.length_b   1.000
_cell.length_c   1.000
_cell.angle_alpha   90.00
_cell.angle_beta   90.00
_cell.angle_gamma   90.00
#
_symmetry.space_group_name_H-M   'P 1'
#
loop_
_entity.id
_entity.type
_entity.pdbx_description
1 polymer ?
#
loop_
_entity_poly.entity_id
_entity_poly.type
_entity_poly.pdbx_seq_one_letter_code
_entity_poly.pdbx_strand_id
1 'polypeptide(L)'
;MKVILKEEILRLNCPGFGEQSYLTRGQAKSLDTYKAIYVNPLSILHLFDREADTLKAIDTAIADGLTAYSLPNDNLVNALNDDITERTEELVRFLEKGGLLVYFLCRPFVLQGSSFALDNYVWLLSLAPVKSSEKNVRQMSTVATGRNVEPCPEAASSEFADYFRQEGLEWNTVIRAEFLTDGYTPLATAGLKKCIAGELYAGDNGGRIVFLPAPYSPDFDRTLIQCTNFWYQKQQGLVPDR
;
A
#
# COMPACT_ATOMS: atom_id res chain seq x y z
N MET A 1 18.84 20.73 -2.66
CA MET A 1 18.16 19.44 -2.40
C MET A 1 17.20 19.17 -3.55
N LYS A 2 17.42 18.12 -4.36
CA LYS A 2 16.44 17.74 -5.40
C LYS A 2 15.28 17.04 -4.70
N VAL A 3 14.07 17.52 -4.93
CA VAL A 3 12.84 16.97 -4.34
C VAL A 3 11.92 16.50 -5.45
N ILE A 4 11.12 15.49 -5.15
CA ILE A 4 10.02 15.07 -6.02
C ILE A 4 8.96 16.19 -6.07
N LEU A 5 8.44 16.49 -7.25
CA LEU A 5 7.38 17.48 -7.38
C LEU A 5 6.04 16.93 -6.87
N LYS A 6 5.13 17.81 -6.47
CA LYS A 6 3.84 17.41 -5.88
C LYS A 6 3.02 16.56 -6.87
N GLU A 7 3.00 16.97 -8.13
CA GLU A 7 2.33 16.33 -9.26
C GLU A 7 2.95 14.98 -9.66
N GLU A 8 4.17 14.69 -9.19
CA GLU A 8 4.85 13.40 -9.40
C GLU A 8 4.58 12.39 -8.27
N ILE A 9 3.80 12.77 -7.24
CA ILE A 9 3.33 11.90 -6.17
C ILE A 9 1.83 11.66 -6.32
N LEU A 10 1.43 10.41 -6.56
CA LEU A 10 0.04 10.00 -6.49
C LEU A 10 -0.33 9.53 -5.08
N ARG A 11 -1.48 9.98 -4.59
CA ARG A 11 -2.09 9.57 -3.33
C ARG A 11 -3.43 8.88 -3.61
N LEU A 12 -3.53 7.61 -3.21
CA LEU A 12 -4.75 6.80 -3.32
C LEU A 12 -5.32 6.56 -1.92
N ASN A 13 -6.51 7.10 -1.66
CA ASN A 13 -7.22 7.02 -0.38
C ASN A 13 -6.39 7.41 0.87
N CYS A 14 -5.40 8.29 0.69
CA CYS A 14 -4.58 8.81 1.78
C CYS A 14 -4.38 10.32 1.64
N PRO A 15 -4.68 11.12 2.68
CA PRO A 15 -4.40 12.55 2.64
C PRO A 15 -2.89 12.83 2.77
N GLY A 16 -2.49 14.07 2.45
CA GLY A 16 -1.11 14.52 2.57
C GLY A 16 -0.58 15.24 1.32
N PHE A 17 0.72 15.48 1.29
CA PHE A 17 1.41 16.13 0.17
C PHE A 17 1.46 15.21 -1.06
N GLY A 18 0.81 15.63 -2.14
CA GLY A 18 0.74 14.91 -3.41
C GLY A 18 -0.56 15.25 -4.15
N GLU A 19 -0.78 14.61 -5.30
CA GLU A 19 -2.05 14.63 -6.02
C GLU A 19 -2.94 13.50 -5.50
N GLN A 20 -4.10 13.85 -4.93
CA GLN A 20 -5.13 12.87 -4.58
C GLN A 20 -5.96 12.56 -5.82
N SER A 21 -6.07 11.27 -6.14
CA SER A 21 -6.85 10.80 -7.27
C SER A 21 -7.30 9.36 -7.05
N TYR A 22 -7.89 8.78 -8.08
CA TYR A 22 -8.40 7.41 -8.11
C TYR A 22 -7.71 6.63 -9.24
N LEU A 23 -8.03 5.35 -9.36
CA LEU A 23 -7.53 4.45 -10.40
C LEU A 23 -8.58 4.17 -11.49
N THR A 24 -9.75 4.81 -11.45
CA THR A 24 -10.84 4.57 -12.41
C THR A 24 -10.36 4.77 -13.85
N ARG A 25 -10.62 3.78 -14.70
CA ARG A 25 -10.28 3.82 -16.12
C ARG A 25 -10.94 5.02 -16.82
N GLY A 26 -10.20 5.65 -17.73
CA GLY A 26 -10.66 6.81 -18.50
C GLY A 26 -10.73 8.13 -17.73
N GLN A 27 -10.56 8.11 -16.40
CA GLN A 27 -10.50 9.31 -15.57
C GLN A 27 -9.11 9.54 -14.99
N ALA A 28 -8.43 8.48 -14.53
CA ALA A 28 -7.10 8.64 -13.94
C ALA A 28 -5.99 8.72 -15.00
N LYS A 29 -5.00 9.57 -14.73
CA LYS A 29 -3.74 9.66 -15.48
C LYS A 29 -3.01 8.31 -15.47
N SER A 30 -2.13 8.11 -16.44
CA SER A 30 -1.28 6.91 -16.45
C SER A 30 -0.32 6.92 -15.27
N LEU A 31 -0.07 5.75 -14.66
CA LEU A 31 0.87 5.64 -13.53
C LEU A 31 2.32 6.03 -13.91
N ASP A 32 2.64 6.01 -15.20
CA ASP A 32 3.93 6.43 -15.76
C ASP A 32 4.29 7.90 -15.51
N THR A 33 3.32 8.75 -15.15
CA THR A 33 3.58 10.17 -14.86
C THR A 33 4.16 10.39 -13.47
N TYR A 34 4.05 9.40 -12.58
CA TYR A 34 4.45 9.53 -11.19
C TYR A 34 5.84 8.93 -10.94
N LYS A 35 6.50 9.38 -9.87
CA LYS A 35 7.72 8.77 -9.34
C LYS A 35 7.45 8.01 -8.04
N ALA A 36 6.44 8.45 -7.29
CA ALA A 36 5.99 7.77 -6.08
C ALA A 36 4.46 7.64 -6.07
N ILE A 37 3.96 6.52 -5.59
CA ILE A 37 2.54 6.25 -5.39
C ILE A 37 2.36 5.80 -3.95
N TYR A 38 1.48 6.46 -3.20
CA TYR A 38 1.13 6.04 -1.85
C TYR A 38 -0.32 5.58 -1.80
N VAL A 39 -0.54 4.45 -1.14
CA VAL A 39 -1.82 3.75 -1.20
C VAL A 39 -2.26 3.35 0.20
N ASN A 40 -3.46 3.77 0.58
CA ASN A 40 -4.11 3.31 1.79
C ASN A 40 -5.38 2.51 1.43
N PRO A 41 -5.27 1.20 1.28
CA PRO A 41 -6.33 0.40 0.67
C PRO A 41 -7.26 -0.17 1.76
N LEU A 42 -8.11 0.65 2.36
CA LEU A 42 -9.07 0.14 3.37
C LEU A 42 -10.00 -0.93 2.78
N SER A 43 -10.49 -0.69 1.56
CA SER A 43 -11.09 -1.66 0.64
C SER A 43 -10.54 -1.43 -0.76
N ILE A 44 -10.71 -2.41 -1.65
CA ILE A 44 -10.35 -2.23 -3.07
C ILE A 44 -11.16 -1.10 -3.71
N LEU A 45 -12.42 -0.90 -3.30
CA LEU A 45 -13.28 0.16 -3.85
C LEU A 45 -12.75 1.56 -3.54
N HIS A 46 -12.05 1.77 -2.41
CA HIS A 46 -11.46 3.08 -2.08
C HIS A 46 -10.44 3.58 -3.09
N LEU A 47 -9.89 2.68 -3.92
CA LEU A 47 -8.93 3.07 -4.95
C LEU A 47 -9.62 3.57 -6.22
N PHE A 48 -10.94 3.44 -6.34
CA PHE A 48 -11.70 3.77 -7.54
C PHE A 48 -12.85 4.74 -7.20
N ASP A 49 -13.08 5.70 -8.07
CA ASP A 49 -14.22 6.62 -7.99
C ASP A 49 -15.48 5.93 -8.55
N ARG A 50 -16.08 5.03 -7.76
CA ARG A 50 -17.28 4.27 -8.11
C ARG A 50 -18.20 4.10 -6.92
N GLU A 51 -19.51 4.09 -7.20
CA GLU A 51 -20.59 3.76 -6.25
C GLU A 51 -20.43 4.37 -4.85
N ALA A 52 -20.56 5.70 -4.75
CA ALA A 52 -20.37 6.44 -3.51
C ALA A 52 -21.21 5.92 -2.32
N ASP A 53 -22.44 5.43 -2.55
CA ASP A 53 -23.28 4.89 -1.49
C ASP A 53 -22.81 3.51 -1.00
N THR A 54 -22.31 2.65 -1.91
CA THR A 54 -21.66 1.39 -1.57
C THR A 54 -20.39 1.65 -0.76
N LEU A 55 -19.60 2.65 -1.14
CA LEU A 55 -18.40 3.04 -0.41
C LEU A 55 -18.72 3.48 1.03
N LYS A 56 -19.76 4.31 1.24
CA LYS A 56 -20.21 4.69 2.60
C LYS A 56 -20.65 3.48 3.44
N ALA A 57 -21.32 2.51 2.82
CA ALA A 57 -21.72 1.28 3.50
C ALA A 57 -20.50 0.42 3.90
N ILE A 58 -19.49 0.36 3.03
CA ILE A 58 -18.20 -0.27 3.33
C ILE A 58 -17.49 0.44 4.48
N ASP A 59 -17.42 1.77 4.48
CA ASP A 59 -16.81 2.53 5.56
C ASP A 59 -17.49 2.24 6.91
N THR A 60 -18.81 2.14 6.91
CA THR A 60 -19.60 1.74 8.09
C THR A 60 -19.24 0.32 8.54
N ALA A 61 -19.19 -0.64 7.61
CA ALA A 61 -18.80 -2.03 7.90
C ALA A 61 -17.39 -2.13 8.49
N ILE A 62 -16.43 -1.36 7.96
CA ILE A 62 -15.06 -1.30 8.47
C ILE A 62 -15.03 -0.71 9.88
N ALA A 63 -15.79 0.38 10.13
CA ALA A 63 -15.92 0.98 11.45
C ALA A 63 -16.52 0.01 12.48
N ASP A 64 -17.46 -0.85 12.05
CA ASP A 64 -18.06 -1.92 12.86
C ASP A 64 -17.13 -3.12 13.05
N GLY A 65 -15.93 -3.11 12.46
CA GLY A 65 -14.92 -4.16 12.58
C GLY A 65 -15.14 -5.36 11.67
N LEU A 66 -16.02 -5.24 10.66
CA LEU A 66 -16.21 -6.27 9.66
C LEU A 66 -15.00 -6.35 8.71
N THR A 67 -14.77 -7.54 8.18
CA THR A 67 -13.64 -7.84 7.27
C THR A 67 -14.11 -8.11 5.84
N ALA A 68 -15.40 -7.98 5.58
CA ALA A 68 -15.97 -8.19 4.28
C ALA A 68 -17.27 -7.40 4.11
N TYR A 69 -17.63 -7.12 2.86
CA TYR A 69 -18.91 -6.55 2.47
C TYR A 69 -19.49 -7.34 1.30
N SER A 70 -20.73 -7.82 1.45
CA SER A 70 -21.43 -8.58 0.42
C SER A 70 -22.26 -7.66 -0.47
N LEU A 71 -22.05 -7.77 -1.77
CA LEU A 71 -22.80 -7.05 -2.79
C LEU A 71 -24.01 -7.86 -3.25
N PRO A 72 -25.08 -7.18 -3.72
CA PRO A 72 -26.28 -7.86 -4.19
C PRO A 72 -26.09 -8.60 -5.53
N ASN A 73 -25.08 -8.24 -6.32
CA ASN A 73 -24.75 -8.84 -7.62
C ASN A 73 -23.27 -8.59 -7.99
N ASP A 74 -22.85 -9.13 -9.13
CA ASP A 74 -21.45 -9.06 -9.58
C ASP A 74 -21.09 -7.80 -10.40
N ASN A 75 -22.01 -6.87 -10.63
CA ASN A 75 -21.76 -5.75 -11.56
C ASN A 75 -20.58 -4.88 -11.13
N LEU A 76 -20.53 -4.51 -9.85
CA LEU A 76 -19.45 -3.68 -9.31
C LEU A 76 -18.11 -4.43 -9.33
N VAL A 77 -18.07 -5.69 -8.90
CA VAL A 77 -16.81 -6.47 -8.88
C VAL A 77 -16.30 -6.76 -10.29
N ASN A 78 -17.18 -6.93 -11.28
CA ASN A 78 -16.78 -7.04 -12.69
C ASN A 78 -16.14 -5.74 -13.20
N ALA A 79 -16.80 -4.60 -12.96
CA ALA A 79 -16.27 -3.29 -13.37
C ALA A 79 -14.92 -2.98 -12.70
N LEU A 80 -14.77 -3.31 -11.42
CA LEU A 80 -13.50 -3.18 -10.71
C LEU A 80 -12.44 -4.11 -11.27
N ASN A 81 -12.78 -5.36 -11.61
CA ASN A 81 -11.83 -6.31 -12.16
C ASN A 81 -11.27 -5.83 -13.51
N ASP A 82 -12.09 -5.19 -14.34
CA ASP A 82 -11.63 -4.57 -15.59
C ASP A 82 -10.66 -3.42 -15.33
N ASP A 83 -10.99 -2.51 -14.40
CA ASP A 83 -10.10 -1.41 -14.01
C ASP A 83 -8.78 -1.94 -13.40
N ILE A 84 -8.85 -2.95 -12.52
CA ILE A 84 -7.69 -3.57 -11.87
C ILE A 84 -6.76 -4.18 -12.92
N THR A 85 -7.31 -4.89 -13.91
CA THR A 85 -6.50 -5.56 -14.94
C THR A 85 -5.63 -4.54 -15.69
N GLU A 86 -6.22 -3.41 -16.13
CA GLU A 86 -5.48 -2.34 -16.81
C GLU A 86 -4.44 -1.68 -15.88
N ARG A 87 -4.83 -1.38 -14.64
CA ARG A 87 -3.96 -0.67 -13.68
C ARG A 87 -2.82 -1.51 -13.16
N THR A 88 -2.99 -2.83 -13.09
CA THR A 88 -1.90 -3.74 -12.76
C THR A 88 -0.82 -3.72 -13.83
N GLU A 89 -1.16 -3.64 -15.13
CA GLU A 89 -0.15 -3.50 -16.18
C GLU A 89 0.62 -2.18 -16.08
N GLU A 90 -0.08 -1.08 -15.76
CA GLU A 90 0.57 0.21 -15.54
C GLU A 90 1.46 0.20 -14.29
N LEU A 91 1.04 -0.49 -13.23
CA LEU A 91 1.82 -0.64 -12.00
C LEU A 91 3.13 -1.37 -12.28
N VAL A 92 3.10 -2.44 -13.08
CA VAL A 92 4.30 -3.17 -13.50
C VAL A 92 5.26 -2.23 -14.24
N ARG A 93 4.77 -1.47 -15.23
CA ARG A 93 5.60 -0.50 -15.98
C ARG A 93 6.19 0.60 -15.08
N PHE A 94 5.39 1.09 -14.13
CA PHE A 94 5.84 2.07 -13.13
C PHE A 94 7.01 1.52 -12.30
N LEU A 95 6.90 0.28 -11.81
CA LEU A 95 7.96 -0.38 -11.05
C LEU A 95 9.19 -0.69 -11.92
N GLU A 96 9.00 -1.19 -13.14
CA GLU A 96 10.08 -1.44 -14.10
C GLU A 96 10.88 -0.18 -14.44
N LYS A 97 10.30 1.02 -14.29
CA LYS A 97 10.99 2.32 -14.45
C LYS A 97 11.69 2.81 -13.19
N GLY A 98 11.71 2.03 -12.11
CA GLY A 98 12.30 2.42 -10.84
C GLY A 98 11.35 3.22 -9.95
N GLY A 99 10.04 3.09 -10.11
CA GLY A 99 9.05 3.77 -9.27
C GLY A 99 9.02 3.29 -7.81
N LEU A 100 8.57 4.16 -6.90
CA LEU A 100 8.32 3.83 -5.48
C LEU A 100 6.82 3.66 -5.20
N LEU A 101 6.41 2.46 -4.83
CA LEU A 101 5.08 2.20 -4.27
C LEU A 101 5.17 2.13 -2.74
N VAL A 102 4.56 3.06 -2.02
CA VAL A 102 4.32 2.90 -0.58
C VAL A 102 2.90 2.41 -0.36
N TYR A 103 2.77 1.23 0.23
CA TYR A 103 1.50 0.55 0.42
C TYR A 103 1.24 0.40 1.92
N PHE A 104 0.26 1.13 2.46
CA PHE A 104 -0.02 1.01 3.88
C PHE A 104 -0.68 -0.33 4.18
N LEU A 105 -0.09 -1.07 5.13
CA LEU A 105 -0.63 -2.34 5.59
C LEU A 105 -1.92 -2.08 6.34
N CYS A 106 -3.00 -2.56 5.74
CA CYS A 106 -4.34 -2.58 6.29
C CYS A 106 -4.78 -4.03 6.52
N ARG A 107 -5.74 -4.22 7.43
CA ARG A 107 -6.43 -5.50 7.55
C ARG A 107 -6.97 -5.94 6.19
N PRO A 108 -6.90 -7.23 5.84
CA PRO A 108 -7.58 -7.74 4.68
C PRO A 108 -9.06 -7.42 4.76
N PHE A 109 -9.59 -6.78 3.72
CA PHE A 109 -11.01 -6.50 3.57
C PHE A 109 -11.49 -7.02 2.22
N VAL A 110 -12.54 -7.82 2.23
CA VAL A 110 -13.04 -8.52 1.05
C VAL A 110 -14.34 -7.90 0.55
N LEU A 111 -14.35 -7.46 -0.70
CA LEU A 111 -15.57 -7.12 -1.41
C LEU A 111 -16.09 -8.39 -2.10
N GLN A 112 -17.25 -8.88 -1.67
CA GLN A 112 -17.79 -10.18 -2.10
C GLN A 112 -18.98 -10.00 -3.04
N GLY A 113 -18.81 -10.40 -4.31
CA GLY A 113 -19.90 -10.61 -5.25
C GLY A 113 -20.58 -11.97 -5.06
N SER A 114 -21.54 -12.27 -5.95
CA SER A 114 -22.22 -13.56 -6.03
C SER A 114 -21.31 -14.67 -6.56
N SER A 115 -20.43 -14.36 -7.53
CA SER A 115 -19.60 -15.38 -8.20
C SER A 115 -18.12 -15.35 -7.78
N PHE A 116 -17.61 -14.17 -7.38
CA PHE A 116 -16.21 -14.02 -6.95
C PHE A 116 -16.05 -12.84 -6.00
N ALA A 117 -14.86 -12.72 -5.42
CA ALA A 117 -14.53 -11.66 -4.49
C ALA A 117 -13.24 -10.93 -4.91
N LEU A 118 -13.00 -9.76 -4.33
CA LEU A 118 -11.80 -8.95 -4.51
C LEU A 118 -11.34 -8.44 -3.14
N ASP A 119 -10.08 -8.66 -2.78
CA ASP A 119 -9.50 -8.05 -1.59
C ASP A 119 -8.75 -6.75 -1.90
N ASN A 120 -8.47 -5.99 -0.85
CA ASN A 120 -7.74 -4.72 -0.91
C ASN A 120 -6.25 -4.84 -1.31
N TYR A 121 -5.75 -6.03 -1.66
CA TYR A 121 -4.41 -6.27 -2.18
C TYR A 121 -4.43 -6.90 -3.58
N VAL A 122 -5.61 -7.10 -4.19
CA VAL A 122 -5.79 -7.93 -5.39
C VAL A 122 -5.02 -7.39 -6.60
N TRP A 123 -4.90 -6.06 -6.73
CA TRP A 123 -4.23 -5.41 -7.86
C TRP A 123 -2.69 -5.48 -7.79
N LEU A 124 -2.12 -5.88 -6.65
CA LEU A 124 -0.69 -6.12 -6.50
C LEU A 124 -0.24 -7.48 -7.09
N LEU A 125 -1.17 -8.40 -7.38
CA LEU A 125 -0.86 -9.76 -7.83
C LEU A 125 0.19 -10.46 -6.92
N SER A 126 1.32 -10.91 -7.50
CA SER A 126 2.45 -11.55 -6.79
C SER A 126 3.29 -10.57 -5.96
N LEU A 127 3.03 -9.27 -6.08
CA LEU A 127 3.69 -8.20 -5.33
C LEU A 127 2.97 -7.91 -4.00
N ALA A 128 2.04 -8.77 -3.58
CA ALA A 128 1.47 -8.71 -2.25
C ALA A 128 2.46 -9.30 -1.22
N PRO A 129 2.48 -8.79 0.03
CA PRO A 129 3.48 -9.16 1.03
C PRO A 129 3.24 -10.55 1.65
N VAL A 130 2.22 -11.27 1.19
CA VAL A 130 1.77 -12.54 1.75
C VAL A 130 1.68 -13.62 0.69
N LYS A 131 2.31 -14.77 0.99
CA LYS A 131 2.12 -16.03 0.27
C LYS A 131 0.66 -16.45 0.40
N SER A 132 -0.04 -16.52 -0.72
CA SER A 132 -1.35 -17.15 -0.76
C SER A 132 -1.40 -18.23 -1.84
N SER A 133 -1.96 -19.38 -1.46
CA SER A 133 -2.36 -20.44 -2.38
C SER A 133 -3.73 -20.18 -3.02
N GLU A 134 -4.54 -19.28 -2.44
CA GLU A 134 -5.90 -18.99 -2.86
C GLU A 134 -6.09 -17.51 -3.18
N LYS A 135 -6.83 -17.21 -4.25
CA LYS A 135 -7.13 -15.83 -4.64
C LYS A 135 -7.95 -15.16 -3.53
N ASN A 136 -7.55 -13.95 -3.14
CA ASN A 136 -8.21 -13.12 -2.12
C ASN A 136 -8.20 -13.64 -0.68
N VAL A 137 -7.41 -14.68 -0.38
CA VAL A 137 -7.19 -15.15 0.98
C VAL A 137 -5.83 -14.65 1.44
N ARG A 138 -5.80 -13.82 2.49
CA ARG A 138 -4.54 -13.28 3.02
C ARG A 138 -4.28 -13.84 4.40
N GLN A 139 -3.10 -14.43 4.58
CA GLN A 139 -2.58 -14.88 5.88
C GLN A 139 -2.07 -13.68 6.71
N MET A 140 -2.95 -12.71 6.93
CA MET A 140 -2.72 -11.52 7.75
C MET A 140 -3.73 -11.49 8.87
N SER A 141 -3.38 -10.90 10.00
CA SER A 141 -4.34 -10.73 11.08
C SER A 141 -5.39 -9.67 10.74
N THR A 142 -6.66 -10.01 10.95
CA THR A 142 -7.80 -9.09 10.84
C THR A 142 -8.18 -8.42 12.17
N VAL A 143 -7.56 -8.84 13.27
CA VAL A 143 -7.91 -8.37 14.63
C VAL A 143 -6.74 -7.79 15.40
N ALA A 144 -5.50 -8.10 15.04
CA ALA A 144 -4.32 -7.61 15.75
C ALA A 144 -4.15 -6.10 15.54
N THR A 145 -3.84 -5.38 16.61
CA THR A 145 -3.44 -3.96 16.57
C THR A 145 -2.38 -3.72 17.63
N GLY A 146 -1.60 -2.65 17.49
CA GLY A 146 -0.66 -2.26 18.52
C GLY A 146 0.18 -1.06 18.15
N ARG A 147 1.06 -0.70 19.07
CA ARG A 147 1.96 0.45 19.00
C ARG A 147 3.43 0.09 19.17
N ASN A 148 3.71 -1.18 19.48
CA ASN A 148 5.09 -1.66 19.57
C ASN A 148 5.64 -1.84 18.16
N VAL A 149 6.66 -1.07 17.84
CA VAL A 149 7.38 -1.12 16.57
C VAL A 149 8.84 -1.40 16.89
N GLU A 150 9.33 -2.55 16.43
CA GLU A 150 10.71 -3.00 16.59
C GLU A 150 11.35 -2.97 15.20
N PRO A 151 12.10 -1.90 14.84
CA PRO A 151 12.77 -1.82 13.55
C PRO A 151 13.79 -2.95 13.39
N CYS A 152 13.78 -3.58 12.22
CA CYS A 152 14.81 -4.54 11.83
C CYS A 152 16.11 -3.81 11.44
N PRO A 153 17.27 -4.48 11.46
CA PRO A 153 18.53 -3.88 10.99
C PRO A 153 18.43 -3.23 9.60
N GLU A 154 17.65 -3.83 8.70
CA GLU A 154 17.41 -3.36 7.34
C GLU A 154 16.62 -2.04 7.28
N ALA A 155 15.77 -1.75 8.28
CA ALA A 155 15.13 -0.44 8.36
C ALA A 155 16.13 0.67 8.63
N ALA A 156 17.18 0.42 9.43
CA ALA A 156 18.17 1.45 9.77
C ALA A 156 19.03 1.88 8.57
N SER A 157 19.24 0.98 7.60
CA SER A 157 19.94 1.29 6.35
C SER A 157 19.00 1.87 5.29
N SER A 158 17.69 1.68 5.42
CA SER A 158 16.68 2.23 4.52
C SER A 158 16.50 3.75 4.69
N GLU A 159 15.94 4.38 3.66
CA GLU A 159 15.50 5.78 3.67
C GLU A 159 14.26 6.01 4.56
N PHE A 160 13.62 4.94 5.01
CA PHE A 160 12.44 4.94 5.88
C PHE A 160 12.79 4.76 7.37
N ALA A 161 14.07 4.78 7.75
CA ALA A 161 14.50 4.59 9.13
C ALA A 161 13.77 5.52 10.12
N ASP A 162 13.65 6.81 9.78
CA ASP A 162 13.02 7.80 10.65
C ASP A 162 11.50 7.63 10.71
N TYR A 163 10.89 7.04 9.68
CA TYR A 163 9.46 6.75 9.69
C TYR A 163 9.07 5.84 10.85
N PHE A 164 9.91 4.83 11.16
CA PHE A 164 9.66 3.87 12.24
C PHE A 164 9.96 4.41 13.64
N ARG A 165 10.61 5.57 13.74
CA ARG A 165 10.95 6.23 15.03
C ARG A 165 9.89 7.23 15.48
N GLN A 166 8.87 7.46 14.66
CA GLN A 166 7.84 8.45 14.94
C GLN A 166 7.01 8.05 16.15
N GLU A 167 6.80 9.01 17.04
CA GLU A 167 5.96 8.81 18.20
C GLU A 167 4.50 8.59 17.78
N GLY A 168 3.83 7.62 18.41
CA GLY A 168 2.43 7.32 18.14
C GLY A 168 2.19 6.49 16.87
N LEU A 169 3.22 5.90 16.25
CA LEU A 169 3.03 4.99 15.13
C LEU A 169 2.22 3.76 15.57
N GLU A 170 1.12 3.50 14.89
CA GLU A 170 0.23 2.37 15.17
C GLU A 170 0.17 1.42 13.98
N TRP A 171 -0.01 0.14 14.25
CA TRP A 171 -0.25 -0.89 13.24
C TRP A 171 -1.57 -1.60 13.53
N ASN A 172 -2.27 -2.03 12.48
CA ASN A 172 -3.61 -2.63 12.59
C ASN A 172 -3.72 -4.03 11.99
N THR A 173 -2.59 -4.59 11.56
CA THR A 173 -2.46 -5.94 11.02
C THR A 173 -1.02 -6.42 11.19
N VAL A 174 -0.81 -7.73 11.10
CA VAL A 174 0.52 -8.35 11.09
C VAL A 174 0.56 -9.47 10.06
N ILE A 175 1.74 -9.73 9.52
CA ILE A 175 2.05 -10.88 8.68
C ILE A 175 2.99 -11.78 9.48
N ARG A 176 2.67 -13.07 9.61
CA ARG A 176 3.63 -13.99 10.24
C ARG A 176 4.77 -14.28 9.28
N ALA A 177 6.01 -14.33 9.78
CA ALA A 177 7.20 -14.44 8.94
C ALA A 177 7.17 -15.65 7.99
N GLU A 178 6.59 -16.78 8.42
CA GLU A 178 6.43 -17.98 7.56
C GLU A 178 5.49 -17.78 6.36
N PHE A 179 4.65 -16.75 6.39
CA PHE A 179 3.71 -16.41 5.32
C PHE A 179 4.16 -15.21 4.48
N LEU A 180 5.32 -14.61 4.76
CA LEU A 180 5.87 -13.56 3.91
C LEU A 180 6.23 -14.12 2.54
N THR A 181 5.89 -13.38 1.49
CA THR A 181 6.29 -13.68 0.11
C THR A 181 7.81 -13.76 -0.01
N ASP A 182 8.32 -14.67 -0.83
CA ASP A 182 9.76 -14.79 -1.05
C ASP A 182 10.32 -13.51 -1.68
N GLY A 183 11.49 -13.07 -1.21
CA GLY A 183 12.08 -11.80 -1.63
C GLY A 183 11.64 -10.58 -0.80
N TYR A 184 10.68 -10.74 0.12
CA TYR A 184 10.36 -9.68 1.07
C TYR A 184 11.39 -9.57 2.19
N THR A 185 11.85 -8.35 2.41
CA THR A 185 12.72 -8.00 3.53
C THR A 185 11.89 -7.30 4.61
N PRO A 186 11.74 -7.88 5.81
CA PRO A 186 11.09 -7.20 6.93
C PRO A 186 11.84 -5.93 7.31
N LEU A 187 11.10 -4.83 7.51
CA LEU A 187 11.64 -3.55 7.97
C LEU A 187 11.28 -3.30 9.44
N ALA A 188 10.13 -3.77 9.92
CA ALA A 188 9.78 -3.68 11.32
C ALA A 188 8.88 -4.85 11.75
N THR A 189 8.97 -5.18 13.04
CA THR A 189 8.15 -6.23 13.67
C THR A 189 7.40 -5.70 14.89
N ALA A 190 6.33 -6.41 15.27
CA ALA A 190 5.60 -6.22 16.53
C ALA A 190 5.95 -7.33 17.55
N GLY A 191 7.17 -7.82 17.50
CA GLY A 191 7.67 -8.97 18.25
C GLY A 191 7.95 -10.18 17.36
N LEU A 192 8.38 -11.28 18.00
CA LEU A 192 8.94 -12.44 17.31
C LEU A 192 8.04 -12.95 16.16
N LYS A 193 8.58 -12.93 14.95
CA LYS A 193 7.94 -13.39 13.70
C LYS A 193 6.68 -12.62 13.27
N LYS A 194 6.35 -11.46 13.86
CA LYS A 194 5.19 -10.65 13.49
C LYS A 194 5.64 -9.42 12.68
N CYS A 195 5.69 -9.56 11.36
CA CYS A 195 6.06 -8.48 10.45
C CYS A 195 4.92 -7.44 10.36
N ILE A 196 5.27 -6.16 10.49
CA ILE A 196 4.35 -5.01 10.37
C ILE A 196 4.83 -3.96 9.36
N ALA A 197 6.00 -4.18 8.76
CA ALA A 197 6.51 -3.41 7.65
C ALA A 197 7.53 -4.24 6.90
N GLY A 198 7.65 -4.04 5.59
CA GLY A 198 8.60 -4.77 4.77
C GLY A 198 8.78 -4.12 3.42
N GLU A 199 9.74 -4.61 2.65
CA GLU A 199 9.97 -4.14 1.30
C GLU A 199 10.21 -5.28 0.33
N LEU A 200 9.95 -4.97 -0.95
CA LEU A 200 10.26 -5.80 -2.09
C LEU A 200 10.85 -4.90 -3.18
N TYR A 201 11.89 -5.38 -3.85
CA TYR A 201 12.39 -4.76 -5.07
C TYR A 201 11.82 -5.49 -6.28
N ALA A 202 11.37 -4.73 -7.27
CA ALA A 202 10.74 -5.22 -8.49
C ALA A 202 11.43 -4.62 -9.73
N GLY A 203 11.78 -5.49 -10.67
CA GLY A 203 12.44 -5.11 -11.93
C GLY A 203 13.92 -4.74 -11.78
N ASP A 204 14.61 -4.70 -12.92
CA ASP A 204 16.06 -4.50 -12.96
C ASP A 204 16.49 -3.05 -12.68
N ASN A 205 15.58 -2.09 -12.86
CA ASN A 205 15.84 -0.67 -12.60
C ASN A 205 15.57 -0.27 -11.13
N GLY A 206 15.42 -1.23 -10.22
CA GLY A 206 15.30 -0.97 -8.79
C GLY A 206 13.97 -0.35 -8.37
N GLY A 207 12.88 -0.72 -9.04
CA GLY A 207 11.53 -0.43 -8.56
C GLY A 207 11.36 -0.97 -7.15
N ARG A 208 10.63 -0.25 -6.30
CA ARG A 208 10.54 -0.59 -4.88
C ARG A 208 9.12 -0.50 -4.38
N ILE A 209 8.75 -1.48 -3.59
CA ILE A 209 7.48 -1.52 -2.87
C ILE A 209 7.82 -1.54 -1.38
N VAL A 210 7.26 -0.59 -0.64
CA VAL A 210 7.46 -0.46 0.80
C VAL A 210 6.10 -0.56 1.48
N PHE A 211 5.95 -1.58 2.31
CA PHE A 211 4.79 -1.80 3.15
C PHE A 211 5.03 -1.17 4.50
N LEU A 212 4.19 -0.20 4.86
CA LEU A 212 4.31 0.56 6.11
C LEU A 212 3.04 0.44 6.94
N PRO A 213 3.12 0.50 8.27
CA PRO A 213 1.94 0.73 9.10
C PRO A 213 1.32 2.08 8.72
N ALA A 214 -0.01 2.13 8.62
CA ALA A 214 -0.76 3.31 8.19
C ALA A 214 -0.74 4.42 9.26
N PRO A 215 -0.31 5.66 8.93
CA PRO A 215 -0.43 6.76 9.85
C PRO A 215 -1.56 7.72 9.43
N TYR A 216 -2.31 8.23 10.40
CA TYR A 216 -3.33 9.25 10.15
C TYR A 216 -3.06 10.53 10.93
N SER A 217 -1.80 10.97 11.01
CA SER A 217 -1.44 12.29 11.55
C SER A 217 -0.55 13.09 10.58
N PRO A 218 -0.66 14.44 10.55
CA PRO A 218 0.17 15.31 9.72
C PRO A 218 1.68 15.15 9.93
N ASP A 219 2.11 14.76 11.13
CA ASP A 219 3.54 14.56 11.44
C ASP A 219 4.12 13.39 10.64
N PHE A 220 3.32 12.34 10.45
CA PHE A 220 3.70 11.18 9.65
C PHE A 220 3.83 11.49 8.16
N ASP A 221 3.02 12.41 7.64
CA ASP A 221 3.11 12.81 6.24
C ASP A 221 4.42 13.53 5.93
N ARG A 222 4.83 14.45 6.82
CA ARG A 222 6.10 15.18 6.68
C ARG A 222 7.27 14.21 6.62
N THR A 223 7.34 13.26 7.54
CA THR A 223 8.41 12.26 7.58
C THR A 223 8.37 11.36 6.36
N LEU A 224 7.19 10.90 5.91
CA LEU A 224 7.03 10.08 4.70
C LEU A 224 7.59 10.78 3.45
N ILE A 225 7.30 12.08 3.30
CA ILE A 225 7.83 12.89 2.20
C ILE A 225 9.35 13.05 2.29
N GLN A 226 9.90 13.24 3.49
CA GLN A 226 11.35 13.29 3.68
C GLN A 226 12.01 11.96 3.28
N CYS A 227 11.49 10.83 3.77
CA CYS A 227 11.96 9.50 3.39
C CYS A 227 11.91 9.28 1.87
N THR A 228 10.82 9.72 1.22
CA THR A 228 10.67 9.60 -0.23
C THR A 228 11.64 10.49 -1.00
N ASN A 229 11.89 11.71 -0.52
CA ASN A 229 12.89 12.59 -1.13
C ASN A 229 14.31 12.03 -1.01
N PHE A 230 14.65 11.40 0.12
CA PHE A 230 15.94 10.71 0.28
C PHE A 230 16.08 9.54 -0.69
N TRP A 231 15.02 8.73 -0.83
CA TRP A 231 14.99 7.66 -1.82
C TRP A 231 15.17 8.21 -3.24
N TYR A 232 14.44 9.26 -3.59
CA TYR A 232 14.50 9.87 -4.92
C TYR A 232 15.88 10.44 -5.23
N GLN A 233 16.54 11.10 -4.27
CA GLN A 233 17.90 11.62 -4.44
C GLN A 233 18.91 10.51 -4.71
N LYS A 234 18.83 9.41 -3.96
CA LYS A 234 19.69 8.24 -4.15
C LYS A 234 19.52 7.63 -5.54
N GLN A 235 18.28 7.53 -6.03
CA GLN A 235 17.98 7.08 -7.40
C GLN A 235 18.59 8.01 -8.48
N GLN A 236 18.82 9.27 -8.16
CA GLN A 236 19.47 10.24 -9.04
C GLN A 236 21.01 10.26 -8.88
N GLY A 237 21.59 9.33 -8.12
CA GLY A 237 23.03 9.27 -7.85
C GLY A 237 23.52 10.36 -6.89
N LEU A 238 22.61 11.00 -6.16
CA LEU A 238 22.94 12.04 -5.18
C LEU A 238 23.09 11.41 -3.80
N VAL A 239 24.09 11.84 -3.03
CA VAL A 239 24.23 11.47 -1.62
C VAL A 239 23.26 12.36 -0.82
N PRO A 240 22.27 11.79 -0.10
CA PRO A 240 21.39 12.58 0.75
C PRO A 240 22.18 13.06 1.98
N ASP A 241 22.13 14.36 2.27
CA ASP A 241 22.58 14.89 3.57
C ASP A 241 21.57 14.43 4.63
N ARG A 242 22.00 13.55 5.55
CA ARG A 242 21.20 13.07 6.70
C ARG A 242 21.37 14.00 7.90
#